data_AF-A0A1Q8QL01-F1
#
_entry.id   AF-A0A1Q8QL01-F1
#
_cell.length_a   1.000
_cell.length_b   1.000
_cell.length_c   1.000
_cell.angle_alpha   90.00
_cell.angle_beta   90.00
_cell.angle_gamma   90.00
#
_symmetry.space_group_name_H-M   'P 1'
#
loop_
_entity.id
_entity.type
_entity.pdbx_description
1 polymer ?
#
loop_
_entity_poly.entity_id
_entity_poly.type
_entity_poly.pdbx_seq_one_letter_code
_entity_poly.pdbx_strand_id
1 'polypeptide(L)'
;MKPIAKNGILLVIVAVLAFGPLFMTRGAEFAGADDRAKNAISTLNANYKPWFKPLYEPPSGEVETFLFALQAAIGSGFFFYYIGYSKGKHSVSKKDQA
;
A
#
# COMPACT_ATOMS: atom_id res chain seq x y z
N MET A 1 -23.17 19.19 -2.18
CA MET A 1 -21.86 19.87 -1.98
C MET A 1 -21.24 20.15 -3.34
N LYS A 2 -20.72 21.36 -3.59
CA LYS A 2 -20.02 21.66 -4.87
C LYS A 2 -18.86 20.66 -5.08
N PRO A 3 -18.57 20.20 -6.30
CA PRO A 3 -17.59 19.15 -6.57
C PRO A 3 -16.20 19.45 -5.99
N ILE A 4 -15.81 20.72 -5.96
CA ILE A 4 -14.58 21.22 -5.30
C ILE A 4 -14.55 20.95 -3.80
N ALA A 5 -15.67 21.16 -3.09
CA ALA A 5 -15.74 20.90 -1.65
C ALA A 5 -15.61 19.40 -1.34
N LYS A 6 -16.22 18.53 -2.17
CA LYS A 6 -16.11 17.08 -2.02
C LYS A 6 -14.69 16.58 -2.27
N ASN A 7 -14.05 17.05 -3.34
CA ASN A 7 -12.68 16.66 -3.69
C ASN A 7 -11.68 17.18 -2.65
N GLY A 8 -11.89 18.39 -2.13
CA GLY A 8 -11.10 18.94 -1.03
C GLY A 8 -11.15 18.06 0.22
N ILE A 9 -12.36 17.62 0.63
CA ILE A 9 -12.52 16.70 1.77
C ILE A 9 -11.80 15.37 1.52
N LEU A 10 -11.93 14.80 0.31
CA LEU A 10 -11.25 13.55 -0.04
C LEU A 10 -9.71 13.69 0.03
N LEU A 11 -9.15 14.80 -0.45
CA LEU A 11 -7.71 15.06 -0.36
C LEU A 11 -7.24 15.21 1.09
N VAL A 12 -8.03 15.87 1.94
CA VAL A 12 -7.73 15.98 3.37
C VAL A 12 -7.72 14.60 4.03
N ILE A 13 -8.71 13.75 3.74
CA ILE A 13 -8.75 12.38 4.26
C ILE A 13 -7.51 11.58 3.83
N VAL A 14 -7.13 11.66 2.55
CA VAL A 14 -5.93 10.99 2.03
C VAL A 14 -4.67 11.49 2.75
N ALA A 15 -4.53 12.80 2.94
CA ALA A 15 -3.40 13.39 3.67
C ALA A 15 -3.37 12.91 5.13
N VAL A 16 -4.52 12.86 5.81
CA VAL A 16 -4.61 12.37 7.19
C VAL A 16 -4.24 10.89 7.26
N LEU A 17 -4.67 10.06 6.32
CA LEU A 17 -4.31 8.63 6.29
C LEU A 17 -2.82 8.42 6.01
N ALA A 18 -2.22 9.21 5.12
CA ALA A 18 -0.81 9.09 4.75
C ALA A 18 0.13 9.64 5.85
N PHE A 19 -0.18 10.81 6.40
CA PHE A 19 0.71 11.51 7.34
C PHE A 19 0.33 11.31 8.80
N GLY A 20 -0.93 11.00 9.12
CA GLY A 20 -1.42 10.79 10.48
C GLY A 20 -0.59 9.80 11.29
N PRO A 21 -0.26 8.61 10.75
CA PRO A 21 0.59 7.65 11.44
C PRO A 21 1.96 8.22 11.83
N LEU A 22 2.58 9.03 10.95
CA LEU A 22 3.90 9.63 11.22
C LEU A 22 3.89 10.55 12.44
N PHE A 23 2.77 11.21 12.73
CA PHE A 23 2.63 12.07 13.90
C PHE A 23 2.22 11.32 15.16
N MET A 24 1.46 10.23 15.03
CA MET A 24 0.98 9.44 16.18
C MET A 24 2.04 8.45 16.69
N THR A 25 2.88 7.92 15.80
CA THR A 25 3.92 6.93 16.12
C THR A 25 5.32 7.49 15.86
N ARG A 26 5.63 8.66 16.45
CA ARG A 26 6.95 9.28 16.33
C ARG A 26 8.02 8.35 16.90
N GLY A 27 8.96 7.94 16.05
CA GLY A 27 10.06 7.03 16.41
C GLY A 27 9.73 5.54 16.37
N ALA A 28 8.54 5.15 15.88
CA ALA A 28 8.26 3.73 15.64
C ALA A 28 9.02 3.24 14.40
N GLU A 29 9.63 2.06 14.50
CA GLU A 29 10.14 1.36 13.33
C GLU A 29 8.96 0.88 12.48
N PHE A 30 8.89 1.40 11.25
CA PHE A 30 7.97 0.94 10.21
C PHE A 30 8.48 -0.37 9.60
N ALA A 31 8.74 -1.35 10.47
CA ALA A 31 9.16 -2.69 10.09
C ALA A 31 7.99 -3.48 9.48
N GLY A 32 8.34 -4.46 8.65
CA GLY A 32 7.37 -5.36 8.04
C GLY A 32 6.57 -6.17 9.07
N ALA A 33 5.39 -6.60 8.66
CA ALA A 33 4.54 -7.46 9.49
C ALA A 33 5.24 -8.80 9.81
N ASP A 34 6.05 -9.32 8.88
CA ASP A 34 6.80 -10.57 9.04
C ASP A 34 7.84 -10.50 10.17
N ASP A 35 8.56 -9.37 10.31
CA ASP A 35 9.53 -9.20 11.39
C ASP A 35 8.89 -9.23 12.77
N ARG A 36 7.73 -8.60 12.90
CA ARG A 36 6.93 -8.65 14.14
C ARG A 36 6.46 -10.07 14.44
N ALA A 37 6.03 -10.82 13.41
CA ALA A 37 5.61 -12.20 13.55
C ALA A 37 6.76 -13.11 14.00
N LYS A 38 7.95 -13.01 13.39
CA LYS A 38 9.14 -13.76 13.78
C LYS A 38 9.50 -13.51 15.24
N ASN A 39 9.50 -12.26 15.70
CA ASN A 39 9.79 -11.91 17.09
C ASN A 39 8.75 -12.48 18.07
N ALA A 40 7.47 -12.42 17.71
CA ALA A 40 6.40 -12.98 18.53
C ALA A 40 6.53 -14.51 18.66
N ILE A 41 6.83 -15.21 17.56
CA ILE A 41 7.02 -16.67 17.55
C ILE A 41 8.19 -17.07 18.45
N SER A 42 9.33 -16.38 18.35
CA SER A 42 10.51 -16.62 19.19
C SER A 42 10.22 -16.41 20.68
N THR A 43 9.33 -15.48 21.01
CA THR A 43 8.91 -15.20 22.39
C THR A 43 7.96 -16.27 22.93
N LEU A 44 7.04 -16.76 22.09
CA LEU A 44 6.05 -17.78 22.47
C LEU A 44 6.66 -19.18 22.57
N ASN A 45 7.65 -19.49 21.73
CA ASN A 45 8.31 -20.78 21.71
C ASN A 45 9.78 -20.63 21.30
N ALA A 46 10.67 -20.57 22.29
CA ALA A 46 12.11 -20.43 22.08
C ALA A 46 12.76 -21.61 21.32
N ASN A 47 12.09 -22.78 21.29
CA ASN A 47 12.58 -23.97 20.58
C ASN A 47 12.01 -24.09 19.16
N TYR A 48 11.24 -23.11 18.68
CA TYR A 48 10.66 -23.13 17.35
C TYR A 48 11.76 -23.13 16.27
N LYS A 49 11.65 -24.07 15.32
CA LYS A 49 12.51 -24.12 14.14
C LYS A 49 11.72 -23.68 12.90
N PRO A 50 12.21 -22.72 12.11
CA PRO A 50 11.58 -22.36 10.84
C PRO A 50 11.44 -23.58 9.93
N TRP A 51 10.22 -23.85 9.47
CA TRP A 51 9.91 -24.93 8.54
C TRP A 51 10.14 -24.53 7.07
N PHE A 52 10.40 -23.24 6.81
CA PHE A 52 10.71 -22.70 5.49
C PHE A 52 11.80 -21.63 5.60
N LYS A 53 12.63 -21.53 4.57
CA LYS A 53 13.62 -20.47 4.41
C LYS A 53 13.38 -19.77 3.06
N PRO A 54 13.45 -18.44 2.99
CA PRO A 54 13.33 -17.73 1.72
C PRO A 54 14.34 -18.28 0.71
N LEU A 55 13.89 -18.50 -0.53
CA LEU A 55 14.79 -18.87 -1.63
C LEU A 55 15.71 -17.72 -2.04
N TYR A 56 15.27 -16.48 -1.76
CA TYR A 56 15.99 -15.25 -2.02
C TYR A 56 15.68 -14.27 -0.90
N GLU A 57 16.72 -13.60 -0.40
CA GLU A 57 16.61 -12.54 0.60
C GLU A 57 17.38 -11.32 0.05
N PRO A 58 16.74 -10.13 0.02
CA PRO A 58 17.40 -8.93 -0.49
C PRO A 58 18.67 -8.62 0.29
N PRO A 59 19.73 -8.12 -0.36
CA PRO A 59 21.01 -7.83 0.30
C PRO A 59 20.92 -6.70 1.32
N SER A 60 19.86 -5.89 1.30
CA SER A 60 19.57 -4.85 2.30
C SER A 60 18.07 -4.62 2.41
N GLY A 61 17.60 -4.18 3.59
CA GLY A 61 16.21 -3.79 3.82
C GLY A 61 15.77 -2.55 3.01
N GLU A 62 16.72 -1.74 2.54
CA GLU A 62 16.43 -0.63 1.63
C GLU A 62 16.06 -1.15 0.23
N VAL A 63 16.77 -2.19 -0.24
CA VAL A 63 16.45 -2.86 -1.50
C VAL A 63 15.10 -3.55 -1.42
N GLU A 64 14.78 -4.18 -0.29
CA GLU A 64 13.45 -4.75 -0.02
C GLU A 64 12.36 -3.68 -0.11
N THR A 65 12.52 -2.58 0.61
CA THR A 65 11.56 -1.46 0.63
C THR A 65 11.39 -0.86 -0.77
N PHE A 66 12.48 -0.73 -1.54
CA PHE A 66 12.45 -0.26 -2.92
C PHE A 66 11.64 -1.19 -3.84
N LEU A 67 11.85 -2.51 -3.73
CA LEU A 67 11.10 -3.49 -4.51
C LEU A 67 9.60 -3.45 -4.17
N PHE A 68 9.24 -3.30 -2.90
CA PHE A 68 7.85 -3.09 -2.48
C PHE A 68 7.26 -1.79 -3.04
N ALA A 69 8.01 -0.69 -3.01
CA ALA A 69 7.58 0.58 -3.58
C ALA A 69 7.35 0.48 -5.09
N LEU A 70 8.24 -0.22 -5.81
CA LEU A 70 8.10 -0.48 -7.24
C LEU A 70 6.86 -1.33 -7.55
N GLN A 71 6.62 -2.40 -6.79
CA GLN A 71 5.42 -3.22 -6.91
C GLN A 71 4.15 -2.40 -6.66
N ALA A 72 4.14 -1.55 -5.64
CA ALA A 72 3.02 -0.66 -5.34
C ALA A 72 2.79 0.36 -6.47
N ALA A 73 3.85 0.95 -7.03
CA ALA A 73 3.76 1.87 -8.15
C ALA A 73 3.15 1.20 -9.38
N ILE A 74 3.66 0.03 -9.77
CA ILE A 74 3.12 -0.74 -10.90
C ILE A 74 1.66 -1.13 -10.65
N GLY A 75 1.35 -1.70 -9.48
CA GLY A 75 -0.01 -2.12 -9.13
C GLY A 75 -1.00 -0.96 -9.14
N SER A 76 -0.61 0.19 -8.60
CA SER A 76 -1.44 1.40 -8.64
C SER A 76 -1.65 1.91 -10.08
N GLY A 77 -0.60 1.88 -10.91
CA GLY A 77 -0.67 2.26 -12.32
C GLY A 77 -1.70 1.42 -13.09
N PHE A 78 -1.63 0.10 -12.94
CA PHE A 78 -2.62 -0.81 -13.53
C PHE A 78 -4.04 -0.56 -13.02
N PHE A 79 -4.21 -0.41 -11.69
CA PHE A 79 -5.51 -0.19 -11.07
C PHE A 79 -6.17 1.11 -11.56
N PHE A 80 -5.43 2.23 -11.55
CA PHE A 80 -5.95 3.51 -12.00
C PHE A 80 -6.16 3.57 -13.51
N TYR A 81 -5.31 2.91 -14.30
CA TYR A 81 -5.53 2.77 -15.74
C TYR A 81 -6.85 2.03 -16.03
N TYR A 82 -7.11 0.90 -15.37
CA TYR A 82 -8.35 0.14 -15.56
C TYR A 82 -9.60 0.96 -15.20
N ILE A 83 -9.58 1.65 -14.05
CA ILE A 83 -10.69 2.52 -13.63
C ILE A 83 -10.91 3.65 -14.65
N GLY A 84 -9.83 4.28 -15.10
CA GLY A 84 -9.88 5.35 -16.11
C GLY A 84 -10.46 4.86 -17.44
N TYR A 85 -9.95 3.73 -17.94
CA TYR A 85 -10.41 3.10 -19.18
C TYR A 85 -11.89 2.69 -19.10
N SER A 86 -12.31 2.03 -18.01
CA SER A 86 -13.70 1.62 -17.79
C SER A 86 -14.65 2.83 -17.79
N LYS A 87 -14.29 3.89 -17.08
CA LYS A 87 -15.07 5.14 -17.07
C LYS A 87 -15.14 5.79 -18.46
N GLY A 88 -14.04 5.78 -19.21
CA GLY A 88 -13.98 6.25 -20.59
C GLY A 88 -14.95 5.49 -21.50
N LYS A 89 -14.93 4.15 -21.45
CA LYS A 89 -15.82 3.27 -22.23
C LYS A 89 -17.31 3.56 -21.95
N HIS A 90 -17.68 3.74 -20.69
CA HIS A 90 -19.05 4.07 -20.31
C HIS A 90 -19.49 5.47 -20.78
N SER A 91 -18.57 6.43 -20.85
CA SER A 91 -18.88 7.78 -21.34
C SER A 91 -19.08 7.84 -22.85
N VAL A 92 -18.36 7.02 -23.63
CA VAL A 92 -18.54 6.90 -25.09
C VAL A 92 -19.88 6.26 -25.42
N SER A 93 -20.22 5.13 -24.78
CA SER A 93 -21.50 4.45 -24.99
C SER A 93 -22.73 5.32 -24.67
N LYS A 94 -22.60 6.33 -23.79
CA LYS A 94 -23.68 7.25 -23.45
C LYS A 94 -23.82 8.40 -24.46
N LYS A 95 -22.75 8.71 -25.20
CA LYS A 95 -22.72 9.74 -26.25
C LYS A 95 -23.25 9.21 -27.58
N ASP A 96 -23.15 7.90 -27.83
CA ASP A 96 -23.70 7.23 -29.01
C ASP A 96 -25.20 6.89 -28.88
N GLN A 97 -25.78 7.01 -27.67
CA GLN A 97 -27.20 6.75 -27.37
C GLN A 97 -28.03 8.03 -27.19
N ALA A 98 -27.41 9.22 -27.29
CA ALA A 98 -28.06 10.53 -27.19
C ALA A 98 -28.03 11.22 -28.56
#